data_AF-A0AB38NS32-F1
#
_entry.id   AF-A0AB38NS32-F1
#
_cell.length_a   1.000
_cell.length_b   1.000
_cell.length_c   1.000
_cell.angle_alpha   90.00
_cell.angle_beta   90.00
_cell.angle_gamma   90.00
#
_symmetry.space_group_name_H-M   'P 1'
#
loop_
_entity.id
_entity.type
_entity.pdbx_description
1 polymer ?
#
loop_
_entity_poly.entity_id
_entity_poly.type
_entity_poly.pdbx_seq_one_letter_code
_entity_poly.pdbx_strand_id
1 'polypeptide(L)' 'MENIVVIAAHVKARARHSSVWLELTVLFPETELNKPYWGQGIARGHVITETNKVGLNSRAVVIGWVTNNHQYIET' A
#
# COMPACT_ATOMS: atom_id res chain seq x y z
N MET A 1 4.48 15.94 16.04
CA MET A 1 3.72 14.78 15.55
C MET A 1 4.72 13.65 15.39
N GLU A 2 4.39 12.44 15.83
CA GLU A 2 5.22 11.27 15.50
C GLU A 2 5.21 11.05 13.98
N ASN A 3 6.36 10.74 13.40
CA ASN A 3 6.47 10.42 11.98
C ASN A 3 5.92 9.02 11.75
N ILE A 4 4.85 8.91 10.97
CA ILE A 4 4.23 7.61 10.65
C ILE A 4 4.98 7.04 9.45
N VAL A 5 5.99 6.20 9.72
CA VAL A 5 6.78 5.54 8.69
C VAL A 5 6.22 4.15 8.41
N VAL A 6 5.93 3.86 7.15
CA VAL A 6 5.34 2.59 6.70
C VAL A 6 6.26 1.86 5.73
N ILE A 7 6.28 0.53 5.84
CA ILE A 7 7.14 -0.37 5.07
C ILE A 7 6.33 -1.36 4.20
N ALA A 8 5.03 -1.46 4.48
CA ALA A 8 4.13 -2.31 3.72
C ALA A 8 2.70 -1.80 3.77
N ALA A 9 1.87 -2.39 2.92
CA ALA A 9 0.43 -2.17 2.89
C ALA A 9 -0.29 -3.50 2.73
N HIS A 10 -1.33 -3.70 3.54
CA HIS A 10 -2.34 -4.71 3.28
C HIS A 10 -3.31 -4.16 2.26
N VAL A 11 -3.51 -4.89 1.17
CA VAL A 11 -4.31 -4.42 0.05
C VAL A 11 -5.25 -5.50 -0.45
N LYS A 12 -6.39 -5.05 -0.99
CA LYS A 12 -7.28 -5.84 -1.83
C LYS A 12 -7.01 -5.44 -3.28
N ALA A 13 -6.55 -6.37 -4.11
CA ALA A 13 -6.27 -6.11 -5.51
C ALA A 13 -6.78 -7.23 -6.41
N ARG A 14 -6.92 -6.94 -7.70
CA ARG A 14 -7.34 -7.92 -8.70
C ARG A 14 -6.75 -7.59 -10.06
N ALA A 15 -6.67 -8.58 -10.93
CA ALA A 15 -6.43 -8.33 -12.34
C ALA A 15 -7.63 -7.58 -12.96
N ARG A 16 -7.37 -6.67 -13.92
CA ARG A 16 -8.38 -5.82 -14.57
C ARG A 16 -9.60 -6.58 -15.11
N HIS A 17 -9.39 -7.79 -15.61
CA HIS A 17 -10.44 -8.63 -16.22
C HIS A 17 -10.89 -9.80 -15.34
N SER A 18 -10.48 -9.83 -14.07
CA SER A 18 -10.90 -10.85 -13.10
C SER A 18 -11.97 -10.32 -12.17
N SER A 19 -12.93 -11.16 -11.80
CA SER A 19 -13.87 -10.90 -10.70
C SER A 19 -13.30 -11.29 -9.32
N VAL A 20 -12.20 -12.05 -9.31
CA VAL A 20 -11.56 -12.54 -8.08
C VAL A 20 -10.70 -11.45 -7.47
N TRP A 21 -11.01 -11.09 -6.22
CA TRP A 21 -10.17 -10.23 -5.40
C TRP A 21 -9.21 -11.06 -4.56
N LEU A 22 -7.96 -10.63 -4.52
CA LEU A 22 -6.92 -11.20 -3.69
C LEU A 22 -6.54 -10.20 -2.61
N GLU A 23 -6.32 -10.70 -1.40
CA GLU A 23 -5.76 -9.93 -0.31
C GLU A 23 -4.29 -10.31 -0.17
N LEU A 24 -3.43 -9.30 -0.14
CA LEU A 24 -1.99 -9.49 -0.08
C LEU A 24 -1.33 -8.36 0.69
N THR A 25 -0.13 -8.66 1.19
CA THR A 25 0.77 -7.66 1.77
C THR A 25 1.78 -7.24 0.73
N VAL A 26 1.84 -5.94 0.45
CA VAL A 26 2.79 -5.34 -0.50
C VAL A 26 3.90 -4.67 0.28
N LEU A 27 5.13 -5.17 0.14
CA LEU A 27 6.34 -4.56 0.69
C LEU A 27 6.83 -3.45 -0.23
N PHE A 28 7.30 -2.33 0.33
CA PHE A 28 7.87 -1.22 -0.43
C PHE A 28 8.86 -0.41 0.45
N PRO A 29 9.68 0.49 -0.15
CA PRO A 29 10.64 1.29 0.62
C PRO A 29 9.97 2.13 1.71
N GLU A 30 10.67 2.35 2.83
CA GLU A 30 10.14 3.12 3.95
C GLU A 30 9.58 4.48 3.49
N THR A 31 8.33 4.75 3.81
CA THR A 31 7.64 5.96 3.38
C THR A 31 6.95 6.62 4.57
N GLU A 32 7.20 7.92 4.74
CA GLU A 32 6.56 8.72 5.78
C GLU A 32 5.18 9.21 5.30
N LEU A 33 4.11 8.74 5.93
CA LEU A 33 2.72 9.04 5.52
C LEU A 33 2.32 10.48 5.78
N ASN A 34 2.73 11.04 6.92
CA ASN A 34 2.36 12.37 7.39
C ASN A 34 3.31 13.48 6.93
N LYS A 35 4.20 13.18 5.97
CA LYS A 35 5.10 14.16 5.39
C LYS A 35 4.29 15.29 4.72
N PRO A 36 4.59 16.58 4.97
CA PRO A 36 3.96 17.68 4.26
C PRO A 36 4.17 17.49 2.75
N TYR A 37 3.08 17.59 1.99
CA TYR A 37 3.06 17.42 0.53
C TYR A 37 3.30 15.98 0.02
N TRP A 38 2.27 15.12 0.11
CA TRP A 38 2.08 13.87 -0.66
C TRP A 38 2.63 12.53 -0.11
N GLY A 39 3.00 12.40 1.18
CA GLY A 39 3.46 11.12 1.75
C GLY A 39 2.55 9.91 1.48
N GLN A 40 1.24 10.07 1.73
CA GLN A 40 0.24 9.04 1.41
C GLN A 40 0.10 8.77 -0.11
N GLY A 41 0.32 9.78 -0.95
CA GLY A 41 0.32 9.64 -2.40
C GLY A 41 1.49 8.80 -2.91
N ILE A 42 2.68 9.03 -2.35
CA ILE A 42 3.91 8.26 -2.64
C ILE A 42 3.71 6.79 -2.22
N ALA A 43 3.24 6.54 -0.99
CA ALA A 43 3.00 5.18 -0.50
C ALA A 43 1.97 4.43 -1.38
N ARG A 44 0.88 5.10 -1.78
CA ARG A 44 -0.09 4.53 -2.73
C ARG A 44 0.52 4.28 -4.13
N GLY A 45 1.41 5.15 -4.59
CA GLY A 45 2.14 4.97 -5.83
C GLY A 45 3.02 3.72 -5.82
N HIS A 46 3.70 3.45 -4.70
CA HIS A 46 4.43 2.19 -4.50
C HIS A 46 3.51 0.97 -4.55
N VAL A 47 2.38 1.00 -3.83
CA VAL A 47 1.38 -0.08 -3.86
C VAL A 47 0.91 -0.39 -5.29
N ILE A 48 0.57 0.64 -6.07
CA ILE A 48 0.15 0.46 -7.47
C ILE A 48 1.28 -0.14 -8.30
N THR A 49 2.50 0.34 -8.12
CA THR A 49 3.66 -0.14 -8.87
C THR A 49 3.92 -1.62 -8.61
N GLU A 50 3.94 -2.04 -7.34
CA GLU A 50 4.21 -3.43 -6.96
C GLU A 50 3.05 -4.37 -7.34
N THR A 51 1.79 -3.96 -7.15
CA THR A 51 0.63 -4.78 -7.57
C THR A 51 0.57 -4.97 -9.09
N ASN A 52 0.97 -3.96 -9.87
CA ASN A 52 1.07 -4.07 -11.32
C ASN A 52 2.13 -5.10 -11.76
N LYS A 53 3.27 -5.21 -11.07
CA LYS A 53 4.33 -6.19 -11.41
C LYS A 53 3.84 -7.63 -11.36
N VAL A 54 2.86 -7.93 -10.50
CA VAL A 54 2.26 -9.26 -10.34
C VAL A 54 0.94 -9.42 -11.11
N GLY A 55 0.61 -8.50 -12.01
CA GLY A 55 -0.59 -8.58 -12.85
C GLY A 55 -1.89 -8.17 -12.16
N LEU A 56 -1.83 -7.63 -10.94
CA LEU A 56 -2.99 -7.12 -10.20
C LEU A 56 -3.27 -5.65 -10.56
N ASN A 57 -3.48 -5.42 -11.85
CA ASN A 57 -3.50 -4.10 -12.50
C ASN A 57 -4.86 -3.37 -12.50
N SER A 58 -5.77 -3.77 -11.63
CA SER A 58 -6.96 -2.98 -11.27
C SER A 58 -6.63 -1.98 -10.16
N ARG A 59 -7.56 -1.08 -9.81
CA ARG A 59 -7.38 -0.17 -8.66
C ARG A 59 -7.22 -1.00 -7.38
N ALA A 60 -5.99 -1.11 -6.88
CA ALA A 60 -5.70 -1.69 -5.57
C ALA A 60 -6.31 -0.80 -4.48
N VAL A 61 -6.99 -1.43 -3.52
CA VAL A 61 -7.55 -0.77 -2.34
C VAL A 61 -6.63 -1.06 -1.17
N VAL A 62 -6.08 -0.01 -0.56
CA VAL A 62 -5.31 -0.16 0.68
C VAL A 62 -6.29 -0.34 1.83
N ILE A 63 -6.12 -1.41 2.60
CA ILE A 63 -6.93 -1.78 3.77
C ILE A 63 -6.26 -1.30 5.05
N GLY A 64 -4.93 -1.35 5.08
CA GLY A 64 -4.14 -0.79 6.17
C GLY A 64 -2.65 -0.73 5.83
N TRP A 65 -1.91 0.02 6.63
CA TRP A 65 -0.48 0.20 6.52
C TRP A 65 0.25 -0.59 7.60
N VAL A 66 1.46 -1.02 7.31
CA VAL A 66 2.36 -1.66 8.27
C VAL A 66 3.53 -0.72 8.53
N THR A 67 3.75 -0.37 9.79
CA THR A 67 4.86 0.49 10.21
C THR A 67 6.17 -0.28 10.29
N ASN A 68 7.29 0.44 10.33
CA ASN A 68 8.61 -0.14 10.62
C ASN A 68 8.70 -0.81 12.01
N ASN A 69 7.80 -0.46 12.94
CA ASN A 69 7.63 -1.13 14.22
C ASN A 69 6.71 -2.37 14.14
N HIS A 70 6.38 -2.84 12.93
CA HIS A 70 5.45 -3.94 12.66
C HIS A 70 4.04 -3.70 13.24
N GLN A 71 3.64 -2.43 13.41
CA GLN A 71 2.29 -2.08 13.86
C GLN A 71 1.38 -1.87 12.66
N TYR A 72 0.12 -2.28 12.81
CA TYR A 72 -0.91 -2.11 11.79
C TYR A 72 -1.68 -0.81 12.02
N ILE A 73 -1.89 -0.04 10.95
CA ILE A 73 -2.66 1.20 10.95
C ILE A 73 -3.77 1.06 9.91
N GLU A 74 -5.04 1.14 10.34
CA GLU A 74 -6.18 1.17 9.42
C GLU A 74 -6.17 2.45 8.56
N THR A 75 -6.60 2.32 7.29
CA THR A 75 -6.55 3.43 6.31
C THR A 75 -7.69 4.42 6.39
#